data_AF-A0A7J8LKK1-F1
#
_entry.id   AF-A0A7J8LKK1-F1
#
_cell.length_a   1.000
_cell.length_b   1.000
_cell.length_c   1.000
_cell.angle_alpha   90.00
_cell.angle_beta   90.00
_cell.angle_gamma   90.00
#
_symmetry.space_group_name_H-M   'P 1'
#
loop_
_entity.id
_entity.type
_entity.pdbx_description
1 polymer ?
#
loop_
_entity_poly.entity_id
_entity_poly.type
_entity_poly.pdbx_seq_one_letter_code
_entity_poly.pdbx_strand_id
1 'polypeptide(L)'
;NSARFLWKSIPPAIKESQPEVVAAWKIGQKLWTRDYAGVYEAIRELYTKRMFELLQSAYSTISIQDAAQFLGMSEEDASNYVLGQGWTVDPTSRMITVTKQAIVKEQKLDPGKLQRLTEYVFHLEH
;
A
#
# COMPACT_ATOMS: atom_id res chain seq x y z
N ASN A 1 -3.62 -2.54 -33.13
CA ASN A 1 -4.00 -3.96 -33.33
C ASN A 1 -3.25 -4.93 -32.42
N SER A 2 -1.94 -4.80 -32.23
CA SER A 2 -1.12 -5.75 -31.45
C SER A 2 -1.57 -5.96 -29.99
N ALA A 3 -1.94 -4.89 -29.27
CA ALA A 3 -2.32 -5.00 -27.85
C ALA A 3 -3.57 -5.88 -27.58
N ARG A 4 -4.56 -5.85 -28.48
CA ARG A 4 -5.78 -6.68 -28.36
C ARG A 4 -5.50 -8.16 -28.57
N PHE A 5 -4.58 -8.48 -29.49
CA PHE A 5 -4.15 -9.86 -29.71
C PHE A 5 -3.32 -10.37 -28.53
N LEU A 6 -2.42 -9.53 -27.99
CA LEU A 6 -1.69 -9.86 -26.77
C LEU A 6 -2.64 -10.16 -25.60
N TRP A 7 -3.66 -9.33 -25.37
CA TRP A 7 -4.64 -9.58 -24.30
C TRP A 7 -5.41 -10.91 -24.46
N LYS A 8 -5.75 -11.28 -25.70
CA LYS A 8 -6.39 -12.56 -25.98
C LYS A 8 -5.47 -13.76 -25.74
N SER A 9 -4.16 -13.60 -25.98
CA SER A 9 -3.17 -14.66 -25.80
C SER A 9 -2.70 -14.85 -24.36
N ILE A 10 -2.98 -13.91 -23.44
CA ILE A 10 -2.61 -14.03 -22.04
C ILE A 10 -3.51 -15.07 -21.34
N PRO A 11 -2.92 -16.12 -20.72
CA PRO A 11 -3.66 -17.12 -19.94
C PRO A 11 -4.45 -16.51 -18.77
N PRO A 12 -5.62 -17.07 -18.42
CA PRO A 12 -6.45 -16.57 -17.32
C PRO A 12 -5.71 -16.58 -15.97
N ALA A 13 -4.84 -17.57 -15.74
CA ALA A 13 -4.01 -17.65 -14.54
C ALA A 13 -3.12 -16.41 -14.33
N ILE A 14 -2.61 -15.80 -15.41
CA ILE A 14 -1.79 -14.59 -15.32
C ILE A 14 -2.68 -13.37 -15.02
N LYS A 15 -3.90 -13.33 -15.57
CA LYS A 15 -4.87 -12.25 -15.32
C LYS A 15 -5.35 -12.25 -13.86
N GLU A 16 -5.48 -13.42 -13.25
CA GLU A 16 -5.82 -13.56 -11.83
C GLU A 16 -4.62 -13.29 -10.92
N SER A 17 -3.44 -13.80 -11.29
CA SER A 17 -2.22 -13.63 -10.48
C SER A 17 -1.65 -12.21 -10.54
N GLN A 18 -1.90 -11.43 -11.59
CA GLN A 18 -1.31 -10.12 -11.80
C GLN A 18 -2.38 -9.04 -12.09
N PRO A 19 -2.89 -8.36 -11.05
CA PRO A 19 -3.90 -7.31 -11.23
C PRO A 19 -3.39 -6.11 -12.04
N GLU A 20 -2.07 -5.90 -12.11
CA GLU A 20 -1.45 -4.84 -12.91
C GLU A 20 -1.68 -5.01 -14.42
N VAL A 21 -1.63 -6.25 -14.91
CA VAL A 21 -1.86 -6.56 -16.33
C VAL A 21 -3.31 -6.23 -16.71
N VAL A 22 -4.25 -6.49 -15.80
CA VAL A 22 -5.66 -6.10 -15.95
C VAL A 22 -5.84 -4.59 -15.92
N ALA A 23 -5.16 -3.89 -15.01
CA ALA A 23 -5.21 -2.44 -14.92
C ALA A 23 -4.63 -1.76 -16.18
N ALA A 24 -3.46 -2.21 -16.65
CA ALA A 24 -2.84 -1.72 -17.88
C ALA A 24 -3.75 -1.93 -19.10
N TRP A 25 -4.45 -3.06 -19.18
CA TRP A 25 -5.43 -3.30 -20.22
C TRP A 25 -6.63 -2.35 -20.14
N LYS A 26 -7.19 -2.10 -18.93
CA LYS A 26 -8.27 -1.12 -18.73
C LYS A 26 -7.84 0.29 -19.16
N ILE A 27 -6.63 0.72 -18.81
CA ILE A 27 -6.08 2.01 -19.23
C ILE A 27 -5.97 2.07 -20.76
N GLY A 28 -5.45 1.00 -21.39
CA GLY A 28 -5.36 0.89 -22.84
C GLY A 28 -6.72 0.91 -23.55
N GLN A 29 -7.76 0.31 -22.94
CA GLN A 29 -9.13 0.38 -23.45
C GLN A 29 -9.69 1.80 -23.40
N LYS A 30 -9.54 2.50 -22.26
CA LYS A 30 -9.99 3.90 -22.12
C LYS A 30 -9.25 4.84 -23.08
N LEU A 31 -7.96 4.60 -23.30
CA LEU A 31 -7.15 5.34 -24.27
C LEU A 31 -7.65 5.11 -25.71
N TRP A 32 -8.06 3.88 -26.03
CA TRP A 32 -8.62 3.54 -27.34
C TRP A 32 -9.97 4.23 -27.58
N THR A 33 -10.79 4.38 -26.54
CA THR A 33 -12.06 5.14 -26.60
C THR A 33 -11.88 6.65 -26.52
N ARG A 34 -10.62 7.15 -26.52
CA ARG A 34 -10.26 8.57 -26.36
C ARG A 34 -10.82 9.21 -25.08
N ASP A 35 -11.08 8.39 -24.06
CA ASP A 35 -11.50 8.84 -22.75
C ASP A 35 -10.26 9.20 -21.91
N TYR A 36 -9.70 10.38 -22.20
CA TYR A 36 -8.51 10.87 -21.51
C TYR A 36 -8.75 11.13 -20.02
N ALA A 37 -9.97 11.54 -19.65
CA ALA A 37 -10.35 11.73 -18.26
C ALA A 37 -10.32 10.39 -17.52
N GLY A 38 -10.96 9.36 -18.07
CA GLY A 38 -10.96 8.03 -17.48
C GLY A 38 -9.58 7.37 -17.45
N VAL A 39 -8.67 7.70 -18.38
CA VAL A 39 -7.26 7.26 -18.33
C VAL A 39 -6.54 7.88 -17.13
N TYR A 40 -6.68 9.18 -16.92
CA TYR A 40 -6.07 9.87 -15.78
C TYR A 40 -6.59 9.32 -14.44
N GLU A 41 -7.90 9.11 -14.33
CA GLU A 41 -8.50 8.48 -13.15
C GLU A 41 -7.96 7.07 -12.92
N ALA A 42 -7.89 6.23 -13.96
CA ALA A 42 -7.43 4.85 -13.82
C ALA A 42 -5.94 4.76 -13.40
N ILE A 43 -5.10 5.67 -13.90
CA ILE A 43 -3.70 5.77 -13.49
C ILE A 43 -3.62 6.25 -12.04
N ARG A 44 -4.42 7.26 -11.68
CA ARG A 44 -4.47 7.79 -10.32
C ARG A 44 -4.90 6.71 -9.33
N GLU A 45 -5.96 5.97 -9.62
CA GLU A 45 -6.42 4.84 -8.79
C GLU A 45 -5.33 3.77 -8.61
N LEU A 46 -4.63 3.39 -9.68
CA LEU A 46 -3.54 2.41 -9.62
C LEU A 46 -2.40 2.90 -8.72
N TYR A 47 -1.99 4.16 -8.89
CA TYR A 47 -0.94 4.78 -8.10
C TYR A 47 -1.33 4.89 -6.63
N THR A 48 -2.53 5.43 -6.33
CA THR A 48 -3.05 5.56 -4.96
C THR A 48 -3.11 4.21 -4.28
N LYS A 49 -3.60 3.16 -4.96
CA LYS A 49 -3.64 1.81 -4.40
C LYS A 49 -2.25 1.26 -4.08
N ARG A 50 -1.30 1.38 -5.02
CA ARG A 50 0.08 0.90 -4.81
C ARG A 50 0.79 1.64 -3.69
N MET A 51 0.63 2.96 -3.64
CA MET A 51 1.23 3.78 -2.61
C MET A 51 0.60 3.47 -1.25
N PHE A 52 -0.72 3.27 -1.20
CA PHE A 52 -1.42 2.85 0.01
C PHE A 52 -0.92 1.50 0.54
N GLU A 53 -0.79 0.48 -0.32
CA GLU A 53 -0.21 -0.83 0.05
C GLU A 53 1.22 -0.68 0.59
N LEU A 54 2.03 0.20 -0.01
CA LEU A 54 3.40 0.48 0.45
C LEU A 54 3.40 1.14 1.83
N LEU A 55 2.58 2.18 2.01
CA LEU A 55 2.40 2.86 3.29
C LEU A 55 1.94 1.87 4.37
N GLN A 56 1.00 0.99 4.04
CA GLN A 56 0.49 -0.04 4.93
C GLN A 56 1.55 -1.07 5.35
N SER A 57 2.47 -1.43 4.46
CA SER A 57 3.50 -2.43 4.73
C SER A 57 4.75 -1.87 5.41
N ALA A 58 5.17 -0.66 5.05
CA ALA A 58 6.44 -0.06 5.46
C ALA A 58 6.33 0.84 6.70
N TYR A 59 5.19 1.52 6.89
CA TYR A 59 5.01 2.49 7.97
C TYR A 59 4.03 1.98 9.02
N SER A 60 4.35 2.16 10.30
CA SER A 60 3.39 1.94 11.41
C SER A 60 2.65 3.23 11.77
N THR A 61 3.35 4.35 11.62
CA THR A 61 2.84 5.70 11.81
C THR A 61 3.45 6.61 10.73
N ILE A 62 2.64 7.51 10.18
CA ILE A 62 3.05 8.49 9.18
C ILE A 62 2.27 9.79 9.38
N SER A 63 2.85 10.94 9.05
CA SER A 63 2.12 12.20 9.13
C SER A 63 1.02 12.28 8.05
N ILE A 64 -0.01 13.06 8.33
CA ILE A 64 -1.10 13.31 7.37
C ILE A 64 -0.62 14.03 6.10
N GLN A 65 0.38 14.89 6.25
CA GLN A 65 1.01 15.62 5.16
C GLN A 65 1.78 14.69 4.24
N ASP A 66 2.62 13.81 4.80
CA ASP A 66 3.37 12.85 4.01
C ASP A 66 2.40 11.89 3.29
N ALA A 67 1.36 11.41 3.97
CA ALA A 67 0.35 10.56 3.35
C ALA A 67 -0.37 11.27 2.19
N ALA A 68 -0.76 12.54 2.36
CA ALA A 68 -1.38 13.35 1.32
C ALA A 68 -0.44 13.55 0.11
N GLN A 69 0.83 13.88 0.38
CA GLN A 69 1.88 14.03 -0.63
C GLN A 69 2.09 12.73 -1.42
N PHE A 70 2.15 11.59 -0.74
CA PHE A 70 2.37 10.29 -1.37
C PHE A 70 1.16 9.83 -2.17
N LEU A 71 -0.07 10.06 -1.70
CA LEU A 71 -1.29 9.65 -2.39
C LEU A 71 -1.71 10.62 -3.51
N GLY A 72 -1.09 11.80 -3.58
CA GLY A 72 -1.37 12.83 -4.59
C GLY A 72 -2.76 13.46 -4.42
N MET A 73 -3.18 13.67 -3.18
CA MET A 73 -4.46 14.28 -2.81
C MET A 73 -4.27 15.31 -1.68
N SER A 74 -5.27 16.12 -1.42
CA SER A 74 -5.23 17.11 -0.33
C SER A 74 -5.19 16.43 1.05
N GLU A 75 -4.73 17.13 2.08
CA GLU A 75 -4.73 16.62 3.46
C GLU A 75 -6.14 16.20 3.92
N GLU A 76 -7.18 16.95 3.50
CA GLU A 76 -8.58 16.65 3.80
C GLU A 76 -9.06 15.37 3.09
N ASP A 77 -8.74 15.21 1.80
CA ASP A 77 -9.08 14.02 1.03
C ASP A 77 -8.33 12.79 1.57
N ALA A 78 -7.05 12.95 1.94
CA ALA A 78 -6.25 11.91 2.56
C ALA A 78 -6.85 11.48 3.90
N SER A 79 -7.26 12.43 4.74
CA SER A 79 -7.95 12.15 6.01
C SER A 79 -9.19 11.29 5.80
N ASN A 80 -10.06 11.71 4.87
CA ASN A 80 -11.27 10.98 4.55
C ASN A 80 -10.97 9.58 3.98
N TYR A 81 -9.95 9.48 3.13
CA TYR A 81 -9.53 8.22 2.53
C TYR A 81 -9.02 7.24 3.59
N VAL A 82 -8.10 7.67 4.46
CA VAL A 82 -7.52 6.79 5.48
C VAL A 82 -8.56 6.37 6.54
N LEU A 83 -9.48 7.27 6.92
CA LEU A 83 -10.60 6.93 7.80
C LEU A 83 -11.52 5.88 7.17
N GLY A 84 -11.82 6.01 5.87
CA GLY A 84 -12.60 5.01 5.13
C GLY A 84 -11.91 3.65 5.00
N GLN A 85 -10.57 3.62 5.07
CA GLN A 85 -9.78 2.40 5.07
C GLN A 85 -9.52 1.83 6.47
N GLY A 86 -10.11 2.42 7.52
CA GLY A 86 -9.97 1.96 8.90
C GLY A 86 -8.63 2.31 9.57
N TRP A 87 -7.94 3.35 9.09
CA TRP A 87 -6.79 3.93 9.77
C TRP A 87 -7.27 4.98 10.77
N THR A 88 -6.54 5.15 11.86
CA THR A 88 -6.86 6.15 12.88
C THR A 88 -6.00 7.39 12.71
N VAL A 89 -6.66 8.55 12.62
CA VAL A 89 -6.00 9.85 12.55
C VAL A 89 -6.04 10.48 13.92
N ASP A 90 -4.88 10.84 14.46
CA ASP A 90 -4.78 11.62 15.69
C ASP A 90 -4.75 13.12 15.35
N PRO A 91 -5.82 13.88 15.64
CA PRO A 91 -5.94 15.28 15.23
C PRO A 91 -4.97 16.22 15.98
N THR A 92 -4.44 15.80 17.14
CA THR A 92 -3.52 16.61 17.95
C THR A 92 -2.09 16.51 17.43
N SER A 93 -1.66 15.32 17.03
CA SER A 93 -0.32 15.04 16.52
C SER A 93 -0.22 15.06 14.99
N ARG A 94 -1.36 15.14 14.28
CA ARG A 94 -1.44 15.00 12.81
C ARG A 94 -0.78 13.70 12.31
N MET A 95 -0.77 12.68 13.15
CA MET A 95 -0.21 11.38 12.84
C MET A 95 -1.34 10.42 12.50
N ILE A 96 -1.12 9.64 11.44
CA ILE A 96 -1.98 8.54 11.05
C ILE A 96 -1.35 7.25 11.58
N THR A 97 -2.12 6.51 12.37
CA THR A 97 -1.77 5.14 12.76
C THR A 97 -2.28 4.22 11.69
N VAL A 98 -1.32 3.68 10.94
CA VAL A 98 -1.60 2.81 9.81
C VAL A 98 -1.97 1.45 10.36
N THR A 99 -3.23 1.04 10.18
CA THR A 99 -3.65 -0.30 10.57
C THR A 99 -3.03 -1.29 9.61
N LYS A 100 -1.88 -1.83 10.05
CA LYS A 100 -1.16 -2.87 9.34
C LYS A 100 -2.10 -4.06 9.19
N GLN A 101 -2.40 -4.44 7.95
CA GLN A 101 -2.89 -5.79 7.70
C GLN A 101 -1.84 -6.71 8.29
N ALA A 102 -2.19 -7.54 9.26
CA ALA A 102 -1.23 -8.38 9.95
C ALA A 102 -0.48 -9.22 8.92
N ILE A 103 0.66 -8.74 8.44
CA ILE A 103 1.67 -9.60 7.86
C ILE A 103 2.19 -10.32 9.08
N VAL A 104 1.50 -11.42 9.42
CA VAL A 104 1.96 -12.45 10.33
C VAL A 104 3.20 -13.05 9.68
N LYS A 105 4.30 -12.31 9.67
CA LYS A 105 5.55 -12.92 10.07
C LYS A 105 5.45 -12.90 11.59
N GLU A 106 4.88 -13.97 12.13
CA GLU A 106 5.16 -14.39 13.50
C GLU A 106 6.69 -14.39 13.63
N GLN A 107 7.27 -13.25 14.02
CA GLN A 107 8.41 -13.32 14.90
C GLN A 107 7.82 -13.86 16.19
N LYS A 108 7.77 -15.20 16.30
CA LYS A 108 7.82 -15.86 17.60
C LYS A 108 9.03 -15.28 18.30
N LEU A 109 8.79 -14.26 19.12
CA LEU A 109 9.73 -13.79 20.11
C LEU A 109 9.84 -14.93 21.11
N ASP A 110 10.77 -15.82 20.83
CA ASP A 110 11.10 -16.96 21.67
C ASP A 110 11.52 -16.38 23.04
N PRO A 111 10.85 -16.74 24.16
CA PRO A 111 11.17 -16.19 25.48
C PRO A 111 12.63 -16.45 25.90
N GLY A 112 13.31 -17.42 25.26
CA GLY A 112 14.75 -17.64 25.41
C GLY A 112 15.65 -16.49 24.92
N LYS A 113 15.19 -15.63 24.00
CA LYS A 113 15.97 -14.44 23.57
C LYS A 113 15.99 -13.35 24.63
N LEU A 114 14.92 -13.20 25.41
CA LEU A 114 14.86 -12.25 26.52
C LEU A 114 15.78 -12.70 27.66
N GLN A 115 15.78 -14.00 27.98
CA GLN A 115 16.68 -14.56 28.99
C GLN A 115 18.16 -14.33 28.63
N ARG A 116 18.52 -14.53 27.36
CA ARG A 116 19.89 -14.29 26.87
C ARG A 116 20.33 -12.83 26.97
N LEU A 117 19.43 -11.86 26.76
CA LEU A 117 19.77 -10.45 26.94
C LEU A 117 19.97 -10.09 28.42
N THR A 118 19.17 -10.67 29.32
CA THR A 118 19.40 -10.52 30.77
C THR A 118 20.75 -11.13 31.18
N GLU A 119 21.12 -12.27 30.62
CA GLU A 119 22.41 -12.92 30.89
C GLU A 119 23.61 -12.13 30.31
N TYR A 120 23.43 -11.44 29.18
CA TYR A 120 24.45 -10.54 28.61
C TYR A 120 24.66 -9.27 29.43
N VAL A 121 23.59 -8.70 30.02
CA VAL A 121 23.71 -7.55 30.94
C VAL A 121 24.44 -7.98 32.21
N PHE A 122 24.18 -9.18 32.72
CA PHE A 122 24.88 -9.73 33.88
C PHE A 122 26.39 -9.94 33.64
N HIS A 123 26.77 -10.43 32.45
CA HIS A 123 28.19 -10.64 32.10
C HIS A 123 28.96 -9.36 31.76
N LEU A 124 28.28 -8.23 31.56
CA LEU A 124 28.91 -6.92 31.34
C LEU A 124 29.06 -6.11 32.64
N GLU A 125 28.55 -6.64 33.77
CA GLU A 125 28.64 -6.03 35.10
C GLU A 125 29.78 -6.63 35.98
N HIS A 126 30.75 -7.34 35.37
CA HIS A 126 32.02 -7.76 35.98
C HIS A 126 33.19 -7.56 35.01
#